data_AF-A0A2G6MN89-F1
#
_entry.id   AF-A0A2G6MN89-F1
#
_cell.length_a   1.000
_cell.length_b   1.000
_cell.length_c   1.000
_cell.angle_alpha   90.00
_cell.angle_beta   90.00
_cell.angle_gamma   90.00
#
_symmetry.space_group_name_H-M   'P 1'
#
loop_
_entity.id
_entity.type
_entity.pdbx_description
1 polymer ?
#
loop_
_entity_poly.entity_id
_entity_poly.type
_entity_poly.pdbx_seq_one_letter_code
_entity_poly.pdbx_strand_id
1 'polypeptide(L)'
;MPQLPEEVSKAWDIHNGPVILSTVNTEGMPNSIYATCVSKYDEQTLVVANNYFYKTMENIKSGSKACILFITSENTSYQVKGTLSYYTEGPIFDDMKQWNPEKHPGHGAAALTVEAVYQGGKKLL
;
A
#
# COMPACT_ATOMS: atom_id res chain seq x y z
N MET A 1 9.71 12.26 -10.31
CA MET A 1 8.83 12.05 -9.14
C MET A 1 9.46 10.97 -8.27
N PRO A 2 9.21 10.93 -6.95
CA PRO A 2 9.80 9.92 -6.08
C PRO A 2 9.35 8.51 -6.51
N GLN A 3 10.25 7.54 -6.47
CA GLN A 3 10.01 6.16 -6.89
C GLN A 3 10.77 5.20 -5.97
N LEU A 4 10.35 3.93 -5.90
CA LEU A 4 11.00 2.90 -5.12
C LEU A 4 12.48 2.79 -5.53
N PRO A 5 13.41 2.78 -4.56
CA PRO A 5 14.77 2.32 -4.82
C PRO A 5 14.75 0.89 -5.34
N GLU A 6 15.67 0.54 -6.24
CA GLU A 6 15.72 -0.78 -6.88
C GLU A 6 15.73 -1.93 -5.87
N GLU A 7 16.47 -1.77 -4.76
CA GLU A 7 16.53 -2.76 -3.69
C GLU A 7 15.16 -3.02 -3.04
N VAL A 8 14.32 -1.99 -2.91
CA VAL A 8 12.99 -2.06 -2.30
C VAL A 8 11.98 -2.61 -3.29
N SER A 9 12.10 -2.22 -4.56
CA SER A 9 11.28 -2.77 -5.64
C SER A 9 11.45 -4.29 -5.76
N LYS A 10 12.69 -4.78 -5.72
CA LYS A 10 13.01 -6.20 -5.68
C LYS A 10 12.51 -6.88 -4.40
N ALA A 11 12.67 -6.23 -3.25
CA ALA A 11 12.19 -6.76 -1.98
C ALA A 11 10.67 -6.90 -1.93
N TRP A 12 9.94 -5.99 -2.58
CA TRP A 12 8.48 -6.09 -2.72
C TRP A 12 8.08 -7.38 -3.45
N ASP A 13 8.79 -7.76 -4.50
CA ASP A 13 8.41 -8.95 -5.30
C ASP A 13 8.60 -10.27 -4.54
N ILE A 14 9.38 -10.27 -3.45
CA ILE A 14 9.68 -11.44 -2.62
C ILE A 14 9.21 -11.28 -1.16
N HIS A 15 8.33 -10.32 -0.87
CA HIS A 15 7.84 -10.10 0.49
C HIS A 15 7.09 -11.33 1.01
N ASN A 16 7.20 -11.57 2.31
CA ASN A 16 6.62 -12.75 2.95
C ASN A 16 5.35 -12.36 3.72
N GLY A 17 4.24 -13.02 3.38
CA GLY A 17 2.97 -12.86 4.07
C GLY A 17 2.27 -11.53 3.78
N PRO A 18 1.31 -11.11 4.62
CA PRO A 18 0.57 -9.86 4.41
C PRO A 18 1.47 -8.64 4.63
N VAL A 19 1.17 -7.56 3.92
CA VAL A 19 1.67 -6.24 4.29
C VAL A 19 0.79 -5.62 5.37
N ILE A 20 1.33 -4.65 6.10
CA ILE A 20 0.58 -3.82 7.03
C ILE A 20 0.35 -2.46 6.38
N LEU A 21 -0.91 -2.12 6.10
CA LEU A 21 -1.30 -0.77 5.71
C LEU A 21 -1.71 0.01 6.95
N SER A 22 -0.97 1.07 7.25
CA SER A 22 -1.28 2.01 8.32
C SER A 22 -1.74 3.34 7.75
N THR A 23 -2.79 3.89 8.34
CA THR A 23 -3.43 5.17 8.01
C THR A 23 -3.67 5.95 9.31
N VAL A 24 -4.10 7.20 9.22
CA VAL A 24 -4.38 8.05 10.38
C VAL A 24 -5.66 8.83 10.13
N ASN A 25 -6.50 8.97 11.16
CA ASN A 25 -7.69 9.80 11.06
C ASN A 25 -7.34 11.29 11.25
N THR A 26 -8.34 12.18 11.13
CA THR A 26 -8.16 13.63 11.29
C THR A 26 -7.79 14.08 12.71
N GLU A 27 -7.95 13.21 13.71
CA GLU A 27 -7.57 13.45 15.11
C GLU A 27 -6.16 12.96 15.42
N GLY A 28 -5.44 12.38 14.45
CA GLY A 28 -4.11 11.82 14.65
C GLY A 28 -4.11 10.39 15.22
N MET A 29 -5.27 9.73 15.33
CA MET A 29 -5.37 8.34 15.78
C MET A 29 -4.99 7.37 14.65
N PRO A 30 -3.97 6.52 14.82
CA PRO A 30 -3.57 5.55 13.80
C PRO A 30 -4.56 4.39 13.67
N ASN A 31 -4.63 3.83 12.47
CA ASN A 31 -5.33 2.58 12.15
C ASN A 31 -4.43 1.72 11.27
N SER A 32 -4.27 0.45 11.62
CA SER A 32 -3.44 -0.51 10.88
C SER A 32 -4.23 -1.77 10.56
N ILE A 33 -4.07 -2.28 9.34
CA ILE A 33 -4.69 -3.53 8.88
C ILE A 33 -3.65 -4.43 8.23
N TYR A 34 -3.87 -5.74 8.31
CA TYR A 34 -3.20 -6.68 7.41
C TYR A 34 -3.89 -6.67 6.05
N ALA A 35 -3.10 -6.62 4.98
CA ALA A 35 -3.56 -6.68 3.61
C ALA A 35 -2.78 -7.73 2.82
N THR A 36 -3.51 -8.64 2.16
CA THR A 36 -2.93 -9.72 1.34
C THR A 36 -3.16 -9.53 -0.15
N CYS A 37 -4.16 -8.72 -0.53
CA CYS A 37 -4.48 -8.42 -1.93
C CYS A 37 -3.80 -7.10 -2.28
N VAL A 38 -2.52 -7.19 -2.67
CA VAL A 38 -1.66 -6.05 -2.96
C VAL A 38 -0.86 -6.28 -4.23
N SER A 39 -0.50 -5.20 -4.91
CA SER A 39 0.38 -5.23 -6.08
C SER A 39 1.20 -3.95 -6.20
N LYS A 40 2.29 -4.04 -6.96
CA LYS A 40 3.07 -2.87 -7.40
C LYS A 40 2.60 -2.54 -8.81
N TYR A 41 1.89 -1.42 -8.97
CA TYR A 41 1.37 -0.98 -10.27
C TYR A 41 2.52 -0.44 -11.14
N ASP A 42 3.37 0.38 -10.53
CA ASP A 42 4.64 0.84 -11.08
C ASP A 42 5.62 1.17 -9.93
N GLU A 43 6.81 1.67 -10.25
CA GLU A 43 7.81 2.05 -9.24
C GLU A 43 7.40 3.24 -8.37
N GLN A 44 6.30 3.93 -8.69
CA GLN A 44 5.81 5.09 -7.95
C GLN A 44 4.54 4.77 -7.15
N THR A 45 3.93 3.60 -7.38
CA THR A 45 2.55 3.32 -6.95
C THR A 45 2.40 1.89 -6.45
N LEU A 46 2.12 1.75 -5.15
CA LEU A 46 1.70 0.49 -4.55
C LEU A 46 0.18 0.48 -4.37
N VAL A 47 -0.47 -0.63 -4.66
CA VAL A 47 -1.92 -0.75 -4.66
C VAL A 47 -2.38 -1.78 -3.64
N VAL A 48 -3.40 -1.44 -2.87
CA VAL A 48 -4.13 -2.34 -1.97
C VAL A 48 -5.58 -2.42 -2.41
N ALA A 49 -6.08 -3.64 -2.65
CA ALA A 49 -7.48 -3.84 -3.01
C ALA A 49 -8.39 -3.59 -1.79
N ASN A 50 -9.39 -2.73 -1.98
CA ASN A 50 -10.46 -2.56 -1.00
C ASN A 50 -11.46 -3.72 -1.12
N ASN A 51 -11.23 -4.75 -0.32
CA ASN A 51 -12.19 -5.84 -0.15
C ASN A 51 -13.17 -5.56 1.00
N TYR A 52 -12.66 -5.07 2.14
CA TYR A 52 -13.44 -4.90 3.38
C TYR A 52 -13.05 -3.64 4.16
N PHE A 53 -12.63 -2.57 3.49
CA PHE A 53 -12.25 -1.34 4.20
C PHE A 53 -13.46 -0.70 4.86
N TYR A 54 -13.30 -0.35 6.13
CA TYR A 54 -14.20 0.51 6.88
C TYR A 54 -13.44 1.75 7.36
N LYS A 55 -12.76 1.69 8.51
CA LYS A 55 -11.94 2.79 9.06
C LYS A 55 -10.86 3.27 8.10
N THR A 56 -10.21 2.33 7.39
CA THR A 56 -9.22 2.66 6.36
C THR A 56 -9.82 3.53 5.26
N MET A 57 -11.07 3.28 4.84
CA MET A 57 -11.73 4.08 3.80
C MET A 57 -12.11 5.47 4.33
N GLU A 58 -12.59 5.56 5.57
CA GLU A 58 -12.85 6.85 6.23
C GLU A 58 -11.58 7.72 6.26
N ASN A 59 -10.44 7.12 6.62
CA ASN A 59 -9.13 7.80 6.62
C ASN A 59 -8.69 8.22 5.21
N ILE A 60 -8.87 7.36 4.19
CA ILE A 60 -8.53 7.72 2.81
C ILE A 60 -9.36 8.91 2.33
N LYS A 61 -10.67 8.91 2.60
CA LYS A 61 -11.57 10.00 2.21
C LYS A 61 -11.22 11.34 2.87
N SER A 62 -10.58 11.31 4.04
CA SER A 62 -10.12 12.52 4.72
C SER A 62 -8.71 12.98 4.32
N GLY A 63 -8.07 12.31 3.34
CA GLY A 63 -6.75 12.69 2.84
C GLY A 63 -5.58 12.14 3.68
N SER A 64 -5.78 11.02 4.36
CA SER A 64 -4.75 10.38 5.20
C SER A 64 -3.43 10.14 4.46
N LYS A 65 -2.33 10.47 5.12
CA LYS A 65 -1.03 9.86 4.83
C LYS A 65 -1.05 8.39 5.21
N ALA A 66 -0.23 7.58 4.56
CA ALA A 66 -0.20 6.14 4.79
C ALA A 66 1.23 5.59 4.82
N CYS A 67 1.36 4.41 5.41
CA CYS A 67 2.57 3.61 5.43
C CYS A 67 2.21 2.17 5.10
N ILE A 68 2.89 1.58 4.11
CA ILE A 68 2.91 0.14 3.89
C ILE A 68 4.20 -0.40 4.52
N LEU A 69 4.06 -1.26 5.52
CA LEU A 69 5.16 -1.99 6.15
C LEU A 69 5.12 -3.44 5.67
N PHE A 70 6.25 -3.95 5.19
CA PHE A 70 6.39 -5.34 4.79
C PHE A 70 7.75 -5.90 5.19
N ILE A 71 7.87 -7.22 5.20
CA ILE A 71 9.08 -7.95 5.56
C ILE A 71 9.38 -9.01 4.52
N THR A 72 10.65 -9.22 4.20
CA THR A 72 11.09 -10.30 3.30
C THR A 72 11.24 -11.61 4.06
N SER A 73 11.39 -12.72 3.33
CA SER A 73 11.74 -14.04 3.90
C SER A 73 13.06 -14.02 4.69
N GLU A 74 13.95 -13.07 4.39
CA GLU A 74 15.24 -12.85 5.05
C GLU A 74 15.13 -11.95 6.31
N ASN A 75 13.91 -11.67 6.79
CA ASN A 75 13.62 -10.78 7.92
C ASN A 75 14.08 -9.32 7.73
N THR A 76 14.25 -8.86 6.49
CA THR A 76 14.50 -7.44 6.21
C THR A 76 13.18 -6.70 6.08
N SER A 77 13.01 -5.62 6.85
CA SER A 77 11.76 -4.84 6.88
C SER A 77 11.90 -3.51 6.14
N TYR A 78 10.83 -3.16 5.41
CA TYR A 78 10.74 -1.94 4.62
C TYR A 78 9.47 -1.18 4.93
N GLN A 79 9.55 0.16 4.91
CA GLN A 79 8.40 1.05 5.00
C GLN A 79 8.33 1.89 3.73
N VAL A 80 7.18 1.90 3.07
CA VAL A 80 6.87 2.81 1.97
C VAL A 80 5.77 3.76 2.43
N LYS A 81 6.06 5.05 2.45
CA LYS A 81 5.16 6.10 2.96
C LYS A 81 4.74 7.03 1.84
N GLY A 82 3.52 7.53 1.94
CA GLY A 82 3.01 8.51 0.99
C GLY A 82 1.55 8.84 1.16
N THR A 83 0.93 9.32 0.08
CA THR A 83 -0.49 9.72 0.04
C THR A 83 -1.31 8.66 -0.68
N LEU A 84 -2.52 8.38 -0.18
CA LEU A 84 -3.46 7.47 -0.82
C LEU A 84 -4.41 8.21 -1.76
N SER A 85 -4.54 7.72 -2.98
CA SER A 85 -5.66 8.00 -3.89
C SER A 85 -6.57 6.78 -3.97
N TYR A 86 -7.85 6.99 -4.24
CA TYR A 86 -8.83 5.90 -4.31
C TYR A 86 -9.53 5.87 -5.65
N TYR A 87 -9.52 4.70 -6.30
CA TYR A 87 -10.06 4.50 -7.63
C TYR A 87 -11.14 3.42 -7.62
N THR A 88 -12.28 3.72 -8.24
CA THR A 88 -13.37 2.75 -8.50
C THR A 88 -13.54 2.43 -9.98
N GLU A 89 -12.72 3.05 -10.83
CA GLU A 89 -12.70 2.90 -12.28
C GLU A 89 -11.33 3.34 -12.82
N GLY A 90 -11.06 3.01 -14.08
CA GLY A 90 -9.83 3.40 -14.78
C GLY A 90 -8.64 2.47 -14.54
N PRO A 91 -7.47 2.78 -15.12
CA PRO A 91 -6.40 1.80 -15.32
C PRO A 91 -5.89 1.11 -14.05
N ILE A 92 -5.78 1.84 -12.93
CA ILE A 92 -5.32 1.27 -11.65
C ILE A 92 -6.38 0.34 -11.05
N PHE A 93 -7.66 0.68 -11.18
CA PHE A 93 -8.74 -0.18 -10.73
C PHE A 93 -8.87 -1.42 -11.63
N ASP A 94 -8.73 -1.24 -12.94
CA ASP A 94 -8.78 -2.33 -13.92
C ASP A 94 -7.63 -3.31 -13.73
N ASP A 95 -6.42 -2.82 -13.46
CA ASP A 95 -5.27 -3.64 -13.05
C ASP A 95 -5.56 -4.40 -11.75
N MET A 96 -6.09 -3.70 -10.73
CA MET A 96 -6.46 -4.33 -9.46
C MET A 96 -7.41 -5.51 -9.62
N LYS A 97 -8.38 -5.40 -10.54
CA LYS A 97 -9.32 -6.47 -10.84
C LYS A 97 -8.67 -7.71 -11.46
N GLN A 98 -7.49 -7.60 -12.10
CA GLN A 98 -6.80 -8.73 -12.72
C GLN A 98 -6.16 -9.66 -11.69
N TRP A 99 -5.64 -9.12 -10.58
CA TRP A 99 -4.93 -9.90 -9.56
C TRP A 99 -5.73 -10.08 -8.26
N ASN A 100 -6.75 -9.27 -7.99
CA ASN A 100 -7.59 -9.46 -6.82
C ASN A 100 -8.46 -10.73 -7.00
N PRO A 101 -8.42 -11.70 -6.07
CA PRO A 101 -9.19 -12.92 -6.22
C PRO A 101 -10.70 -12.67 -6.35
N GLU A 102 -11.35 -13.33 -7.32
CA GLU A 102 -12.78 -13.13 -7.63
C GLU A 102 -13.72 -13.37 -6.43
N LYS A 103 -13.31 -14.19 -5.46
CA LYS A 103 -14.04 -14.43 -4.21
C LYS A 103 -14.12 -13.19 -3.30
N HIS A 104 -13.30 -12.19 -3.55
CA HIS A 104 -13.28 -10.95 -2.80
C HIS A 104 -13.96 -9.83 -3.59
N PRO A 105 -14.64 -8.88 -2.91
CA PRO A 105 -15.47 -7.90 -3.62
C PRO A 105 -14.70 -6.97 -4.57
N GLY A 106 -13.48 -6.54 -4.19
CA GLY A 106 -12.69 -5.57 -4.95
C GLY A 106 -13.47 -4.27 -5.22
N HIS A 107 -14.01 -3.64 -4.18
CA HIS A 107 -14.82 -2.41 -4.29
C HIS A 107 -14.05 -1.20 -4.85
N GLY A 108 -12.72 -1.24 -4.80
CA GLY A 108 -11.85 -0.17 -5.29
C GLY A 108 -10.38 -0.46 -5.07
N ALA A 109 -9.52 0.37 -5.65
CA ALA A 109 -8.08 0.31 -5.53
C ALA A 109 -7.58 1.52 -4.72
N ALA A 110 -6.98 1.27 -3.56
CA ALA A 110 -6.27 2.29 -2.80
C ALA A 110 -4.81 2.32 -3.25
N ALA A 111 -4.42 3.39 -3.94
CA ALA A 111 -3.11 3.54 -4.54
C ALA A 111 -2.26 4.51 -3.69
N LEU A 112 -1.16 4.00 -3.13
CA LEU A 112 -0.17 4.77 -2.40
C LEU A 112 0.87 5.29 -3.38
N THR A 113 0.91 6.61 -3.56
CA THR A 113 2.00 7.28 -4.29
C THR A 113 3.21 7.39 -3.38
N VAL A 114 4.35 6.88 -3.81
CA VAL A 114 5.60 6.83 -3.05
C VAL A 114 6.11 8.24 -2.77
N GLU A 115 6.42 8.55 -1.50
CA GLU A 115 7.02 9.83 -1.07
C GLU A 115 8.28 9.62 -0.23
N ALA A 116 8.33 8.57 0.59
CA ALA A 116 9.50 8.24 1.40
C ALA A 116 9.63 6.73 1.60
N VAL A 117 10.86 6.23 1.65
CA VAL A 117 11.14 4.80 1.78
C VAL A 117 12.20 4.55 2.83
N TYR A 118 12.00 3.52 3.65
CA TYR A 118 12.91 3.15 4.73
C TYR A 118 13.20 1.65 4.73
N GLN A 119 14.41 1.28 5.13
CA GLN A 119 14.82 -0.08 5.49
C GLN A 119 15.18 -0.08 6.98
N GLY A 120 14.36 -0.71 7.82
CA GLY A 120 14.45 -0.52 9.27
C GLY A 120 14.45 0.97 9.65
N GLY A 121 15.53 1.45 10.28
CA GLY A 121 15.71 2.86 10.63
C GLY A 121 16.39 3.74 9.56
N LYS A 122 16.90 3.15 8.47
CA LYS A 122 17.62 3.87 7.41
C LYS A 122 16.63 4.44 6.40
N LYS A 123 16.73 5.74 6.09
CA LYS A 123 15.97 6.39 5.01
C LYS A 123 16.68 6.14 3.67
N LEU A 124 15.95 5.67 2.68
CA LEU A 124 16.42 5.37 1.32
C LEU A 124 15.93 6.40 0.29
N LEU A 125 14.76 6.98 0.54
CA LEU A 125 14.13 8.06 -0.23
C LEU A 125 13.42 9.02 0.71
#